data_AF-A0A329QE17-F1
#
_entry.id   AF-A0A329QE17-F1
#
_cell.length_a   1.000
_cell.length_b   1.000
_cell.length_c   1.000
_cell.angle_alpha   90.00
_cell.angle_beta   90.00
_cell.angle_gamma   90.00
#
_symmetry.space_group_name_H-M   'P 1'
#
loop_
_entity.id
_entity.type
_entity.pdbx_description
1 polymer ?
#
loop_
_entity_poly.entity_id
_entity_poly.type
_entity_poly.pdbx_seq_one_letter_code
_entity_poly.pdbx_strand_id
1 'polypeptide(L)'
;MNIEVIKEFVMQNWLVIVVALIILFFVLNVVKTVLKWAIAIIIIAALLIYSGISIDQIKQTVTDVQSSTMDTLKKEATSMMLKEASKATYTKGQDGAFTITSPNVEIKGRTNSDKVDVTFRGISVGEWKVDNETIRTFVKQAQENGTAPAS
;
A
#
# COMPACT_ATOMS: atom_id res chain seq x y z
N MET A 1 -40.52 -40.77 23.07
CA MET A 1 -39.07 -40.90 22.78
C MET A 1 -38.48 -41.71 23.92
N ASN A 2 -38.04 -42.94 23.66
CA ASN A 2 -37.49 -43.81 24.71
C ASN A 2 -36.08 -43.34 25.07
N ILE A 3 -35.84 -43.14 26.37
CA ILE A 3 -34.53 -42.74 26.92
C ILE A 3 -33.42 -43.70 26.47
N GLU A 4 -33.75 -44.98 26.29
CA GLU A 4 -32.82 -46.02 25.83
C GLU A 4 -32.26 -45.74 24.43
N VAL A 5 -33.10 -45.28 23.50
CA VAL A 5 -32.69 -44.94 22.13
C VAL A 5 -31.78 -43.71 22.09
N ILE A 6 -32.02 -42.72 22.96
CA ILE A 6 -31.15 -41.54 23.11
C ILE A 6 -29.78 -41.97 23.67
N LYS A 7 -29.77 -42.88 24.64
CA LYS A 7 -28.56 -43.36 25.30
C LYS A 7 -27.65 -44.12 24.33
N GLU A 8 -28.20 -45.02 23.52
CA GLU A 8 -27.43 -45.74 22.49
C GLU A 8 -26.85 -44.79 21.44
N PHE A 9 -27.64 -43.83 20.96
CA PHE A 9 -27.19 -42.88 19.95
C PHE A 9 -26.02 -42.00 20.43
N VAL A 10 -26.11 -41.52 21.69
CA VAL A 10 -25.04 -40.72 22.31
C VAL A 10 -23.78 -41.55 22.48
N MET A 11 -23.88 -42.80 22.94
CA MET A 11 -22.71 -43.64 23.16
C MET A 11 -22.00 -44.02 21.85
N GLN A 12 -22.77 -44.30 20.80
CA GLN A 12 -22.24 -44.69 19.49
C GLN A 12 -21.65 -43.51 18.70
N ASN A 13 -22.21 -42.31 18.84
CA ASN A 13 -21.85 -41.14 18.01
C ASN A 13 -21.36 -39.94 18.83
N TRP A 14 -20.84 -40.16 20.04
CA TRP A 14 -20.45 -39.07 20.95
C TRP A 14 -19.48 -38.07 20.32
N LEU A 15 -18.54 -38.53 19.48
CA LEU A 15 -17.61 -37.65 18.76
C LEU A 15 -18.32 -36.70 17.79
N VAL A 16 -19.33 -37.19 17.05
CA VAL A 16 -20.12 -36.37 16.12
C VAL A 16 -20.86 -35.28 16.88
N ILE A 17 -21.39 -35.62 18.06
CA ILE A 17 -22.08 -34.66 18.94
C ILE A 17 -21.11 -33.60 19.46
N VAL A 18 -19.91 -33.99 19.89
CA VAL A 18 -18.88 -33.04 20.35
C VAL A 18 -18.47 -32.08 19.23
N VAL A 19 -18.24 -32.58 18.02
CA VAL A 19 -17.90 -31.73 16.86
C VAL A 19 -19.04 -30.77 16.52
N ALA A 20 -20.29 -31.24 16.53
CA ALA A 20 -21.46 -30.41 16.30
C ALA A 20 -21.60 -29.30 17.37
N LEU A 21 -21.31 -29.60 18.64
CA LEU A 21 -21.31 -28.62 19.72
C LEU A 21 -20.21 -27.56 19.54
N ILE A 22 -19.02 -27.94 19.07
CA ILE A 22 -17.93 -26.99 18.77
C ILE A 22 -18.36 -26.04 17.65
N ILE A 23 -18.93 -26.56 16.57
CA ILE A 23 -19.45 -25.74 15.47
C ILE A 23 -20.55 -24.81 15.97
N LEU A 24 -21.49 -25.32 16.76
CA LEU A 24 -22.56 -24.53 17.36
C LEU A 24 -22.01 -23.38 18.22
N PHE A 25 -20.99 -23.64 19.03
CA PHE A 25 -20.35 -22.61 19.84
C PHE A 25 -19.68 -21.52 18.98
N PHE A 26 -19.07 -21.91 17.87
CA PHE A 26 -18.50 -20.98 16.91
C PHE A 26 -19.58 -20.07 16.30
N VAL A 27 -20.71 -20.67 15.87
CA VAL A 27 -21.85 -19.91 15.34
C VAL A 27 -22.39 -18.95 16.38
N LEU A 28 -22.54 -19.35 17.66
CA LEU A 28 -23.01 -18.46 18.72
C LEU A 28 -22.09 -17.25 18.95
N ASN A 29 -20.77 -17.44 18.83
CA ASN A 29 -19.81 -16.34 18.93
C ASN A 29 -19.86 -15.41 17.72
N VAL A 30 -20.05 -15.97 16.52
CA VAL A 30 -20.24 -15.17 15.30
C VAL A 30 -21.55 -14.38 15.39
N VAL A 31 -22.65 -14.98 15.84
CA VAL A 31 -23.96 -14.30 16.02
C VAL A 31 -23.83 -13.10 16.96
N LYS A 32 -23.16 -13.28 18.11
CA LYS A 32 -22.89 -12.16 19.04
C LYS A 32 -22.03 -11.08 18.41
N THR A 33 -21.07 -11.47 17.58
CA THR A 33 -20.20 -10.54 16.86
C THR A 33 -21.01 -9.75 15.83
N VAL A 34 -21.71 -10.41 14.92
CA VAL A 34 -22.50 -9.73 13.88
C VAL A 34 -23.60 -8.86 14.47
N LEU A 35 -24.18 -9.21 15.61
CA LEU A 35 -25.18 -8.37 16.27
C LEU A 35 -24.60 -7.03 16.77
N LYS A 36 -23.40 -7.06 17.37
CA LYS A 36 -22.68 -5.85 17.78
C LYS A 36 -22.31 -4.99 16.56
N TRP A 37 -21.79 -5.62 15.51
CA TRP A 37 -21.43 -4.94 14.27
C TRP A 37 -22.66 -4.41 13.51
N ALA A 38 -23.81 -5.07 13.58
CA ALA A 38 -25.06 -4.61 12.96
C ALA A 38 -25.52 -3.27 13.54
N ILE A 39 -25.47 -3.11 14.86
CA ILE A 39 -25.78 -1.83 15.52
C ILE A 39 -24.78 -0.76 15.08
N ALA A 40 -23.49 -1.08 15.01
CA ALA A 40 -22.47 -0.14 14.53
C ALA A 40 -22.74 0.29 13.07
N ILE A 41 -23.09 -0.65 12.18
CA ILE A 41 -23.45 -0.35 10.79
C ILE A 41 -24.67 0.55 10.71
N ILE A 42 -25.71 0.29 11.52
CA ILE A 42 -26.91 1.15 11.58
C ILE A 42 -26.54 2.57 12.01
N ILE A 43 -25.70 2.72 13.04
CA ILE A 43 -25.23 4.03 13.50
C ILE A 43 -24.42 4.73 12.40
N ILE A 44 -23.49 4.03 11.74
CA ILE A 44 -22.70 4.58 10.63
C ILE A 44 -23.63 5.02 9.49
N ALA A 45 -24.61 4.20 9.10
CA ALA A 45 -25.58 4.53 8.06
C ALA A 45 -26.43 5.74 8.44
N ALA A 46 -26.89 5.82 9.69
CA ALA A 46 -27.63 6.97 10.21
C ALA A 46 -26.77 8.25 10.18
N LEU A 47 -25.49 8.16 10.56
CA LEU A 47 -24.56 9.28 10.48
C LEU A 47 -24.30 9.72 9.03
N LEU A 48 -24.13 8.78 8.09
CA LEU A 48 -23.93 9.11 6.67
C LEU A 48 -25.14 9.86 6.08
N ILE A 49 -26.37 9.44 6.43
CA ILE A 49 -27.59 10.11 6.00
C ILE A 49 -27.76 11.47 6.70
N TYR A 50 -27.53 11.53 8.02
CA TYR A 50 -27.73 12.75 8.81
C TYR A 50 -26.69 13.83 8.56
N SER A 51 -25.43 13.45 8.35
CA SER A 51 -24.32 14.40 8.19
C SER A 51 -24.31 15.11 6.83
N GLY A 52 -25.06 14.61 5.83
CA GLY A 52 -24.98 15.11 4.46
C GLY A 52 -23.62 14.90 3.79
N ILE A 53 -22.74 14.11 4.42
CA ILE A 53 -21.41 13.80 3.90
C ILE A 53 -21.57 12.74 2.80
N SER A 54 -21.40 13.16 1.56
CA SER A 54 -21.24 12.26 0.43
C SER A 54 -20.02 11.37 0.65
N ILE A 55 -20.16 10.08 0.34
CA ILE A 55 -19.03 9.12 0.33
C ILE A 55 -17.88 9.66 -0.55
N ASP A 56 -18.18 10.47 -1.56
CA ASP A 56 -17.22 11.18 -2.40
C ASP A 56 -16.37 12.22 -1.64
N GLN A 57 -16.93 12.96 -0.68
CA GLN A 57 -16.16 13.92 0.12
C GLN A 57 -15.19 13.23 1.09
N ILE A 58 -15.57 12.05 1.61
CA ILE A 58 -14.68 11.23 2.45
C ILE A 58 -13.54 10.67 1.60
N LYS A 59 -13.85 10.16 0.40
CA LYS A 59 -12.82 9.69 -0.54
C LYS A 59 -11.90 10.82 -1.00
N GLN A 60 -12.44 12.01 -1.24
CA GLN A 60 -11.67 13.18 -1.64
C GLN A 60 -10.76 13.65 -0.51
N THR A 61 -11.26 13.75 0.73
CA THR A 61 -10.43 14.11 1.90
C THR A 61 -9.31 13.10 2.16
N VAL A 62 -9.57 11.80 2.02
CA VAL A 62 -8.53 10.76 2.17
C VAL A 62 -7.51 10.84 1.02
N THR A 63 -7.97 11.10 -0.20
CA THR A 63 -7.11 11.28 -1.37
C THR A 63 -6.30 12.58 -1.28
N ASP A 64 -6.87 13.65 -0.71
CA ASP A 64 -6.26 14.97 -0.58
C ASP A 64 -5.16 15.00 0.49
N VAL A 65 -5.32 14.27 1.59
CA VAL A 65 -4.27 14.10 2.59
C VAL A 65 -3.10 13.28 2.02
N GLN A 66 -3.41 12.23 1.26
CA GLN A 66 -2.40 11.41 0.58
C GLN A 66 -1.68 12.20 -0.52
N SER A 67 -2.40 12.99 -1.32
CA SER A 67 -1.84 13.82 -2.39
C SER A 67 -1.02 15.00 -1.85
N SER A 68 -1.49 15.71 -0.81
CA SER A 68 -0.77 16.83 -0.20
C SER A 68 0.57 16.39 0.41
N THR A 69 0.60 15.21 1.03
CA THR A 69 1.84 14.61 1.55
C THR A 69 2.77 14.21 0.40
N MET A 70 2.22 13.60 -0.66
CA MET A 70 2.98 13.20 -1.85
C MET A 70 3.54 14.41 -2.60
N ASP A 71 2.80 15.51 -2.71
CA ASP A 71 3.25 16.74 -3.38
C ASP A 71 4.38 17.41 -2.61
N THR A 72 4.35 17.36 -1.28
CA THR A 72 5.46 17.84 -0.43
C THR A 72 6.70 16.99 -0.66
N LEU A 73 6.56 15.65 -0.65
CA LEU A 73 7.67 14.73 -0.95
C LEU A 73 8.22 14.92 -2.36
N LYS A 74 7.38 15.14 -3.37
CA LYS A 74 7.80 15.44 -4.75
C LYS A 74 8.57 16.77 -4.84
N LYS A 75 8.11 17.83 -4.16
CA LYS A 75 8.81 19.12 -4.09
C LYS A 75 10.17 19.01 -3.40
N GLU A 76 10.23 18.29 -2.28
CA GLU A 76 11.49 18.03 -1.58
C GLU A 76 12.42 17.17 -2.43
N ALA A 77 11.92 16.10 -3.06
CA ALA A 77 12.68 15.25 -3.96
C ALA A 77 13.26 16.07 -5.13
N THR A 78 12.46 16.92 -5.78
CA THR A 78 12.91 17.81 -6.86
C THR A 78 14.03 18.75 -6.39
N SER A 79 13.87 19.36 -5.21
CA SER A 79 14.86 20.28 -4.63
C SER A 79 16.16 19.55 -4.27
N MET A 80 16.04 18.33 -3.72
CA MET A 80 17.18 17.51 -3.33
C MET A 80 17.89 16.91 -4.55
N MET A 81 17.17 16.55 -5.61
CA MET A 81 17.76 16.16 -6.88
C MET A 81 18.67 17.27 -7.43
N LEU A 82 18.19 18.51 -7.46
CA LEU A 82 19.01 19.65 -7.90
C LEU A 82 20.24 19.86 -7.01
N LYS A 83 20.07 19.77 -5.68
CA LYS A 83 21.15 19.97 -4.71
C LYS A 83 22.19 18.85 -4.70
N GLU A 84 21.77 17.63 -4.96
CA GLU A 84 22.59 16.42 -4.91
C GLU A 84 22.99 15.91 -6.29
N ALA A 85 22.62 16.61 -7.37
CA ALA A 85 22.97 16.25 -8.74
C ALA A 85 24.49 16.04 -8.92
N SER A 86 25.32 16.86 -8.25
CA SER A 86 26.79 16.75 -8.28
C SER A 86 27.36 15.57 -7.47
N LYS A 87 26.54 14.94 -6.63
CA LYS A 87 26.90 13.75 -5.83
C LYS A 87 26.21 12.48 -6.33
N ALA A 88 25.42 12.61 -7.40
CA ALA A 88 24.72 11.50 -7.99
C ALA A 88 25.70 10.61 -8.75
N THR A 89 25.58 9.29 -8.52
CA THR A 89 26.37 8.27 -9.19
C THR A 89 25.51 7.52 -10.19
N TYR A 90 25.94 7.49 -11.45
CA TYR A 90 25.26 6.73 -12.49
C TYR A 90 25.81 5.29 -12.54
N THR A 91 24.91 4.31 -12.46
CA THR A 91 25.22 2.88 -12.60
C THR A 91 24.44 2.31 -13.78
N LYS A 92 25.16 1.74 -14.75
CA LYS A 92 24.57 1.09 -15.93
C LYS A 92 24.34 -0.39 -15.65
N GLY A 93 23.10 -0.85 -15.74
CA GLY A 93 22.73 -2.26 -15.65
C GLY A 93 22.98 -3.02 -16.95
N GLN A 94 22.96 -4.36 -16.86
CA GLN A 94 23.31 -5.26 -17.97
C GLN A 94 22.24 -5.31 -19.09
N ASP A 95 20.98 -4.97 -18.80
CA ASP A 95 19.85 -5.07 -19.73
C ASP A 95 19.35 -3.70 -20.25
N GLY A 96 20.23 -2.69 -20.28
CA GLY A 96 19.83 -1.32 -20.60
C GLY A 96 19.02 -0.63 -19.49
N ALA A 97 18.87 -1.27 -18.33
CA ALA A 97 18.46 -0.61 -17.10
C ALA A 97 19.57 0.33 -16.61
N PHE A 98 19.20 1.40 -15.91
CA PHE A 98 20.15 2.27 -15.23
C PHE A 98 19.59 2.68 -13.88
N THR A 99 20.50 2.90 -12.94
CA THR A 99 20.18 3.40 -11.61
C THR A 99 21.06 4.61 -11.35
N ILE A 100 20.45 5.69 -10.87
CA ILE A 100 21.16 6.86 -10.39
C ILE A 100 20.88 6.99 -8.90
N THR A 101 21.95 7.01 -8.11
CA THR A 101 21.85 7.08 -6.64
C THR A 101 22.55 8.32 -6.13
N SER A 102 21.86 9.10 -5.32
CA SER A 102 22.39 10.19 -4.49
C SER A 102 22.09 9.91 -3.01
N PRO A 103 22.62 10.71 -2.06
CA PRO A 103 22.40 10.49 -0.63
C PRO A 103 20.93 10.39 -0.20
N ASN A 104 20.01 11.13 -0.85
CA ASN A 104 18.59 11.13 -0.50
C ASN A 104 17.67 10.71 -1.66
N VAL A 105 18.16 10.59 -2.89
CA VAL A 105 17.34 10.29 -4.07
C VAL A 105 17.90 9.09 -4.81
N GLU A 106 17.01 8.17 -5.19
CA GLU A 106 17.31 7.07 -6.11
C GLU A 106 16.37 7.15 -7.31
N ILE A 107 16.93 7.00 -8.50
CA ILE A 107 16.18 6.96 -9.77
C ILE A 107 16.51 5.65 -10.47
N LYS A 108 15.48 4.91 -10.85
CA LYS A 108 15.60 3.70 -11.65
C LYS A 108 14.90 3.89 -12.98
N GLY A 109 15.58 3.52 -14.06
CA GLY A 109 15.08 3.72 -15.40
C GLY A 109 15.53 2.64 -16.36
N ARG A 110 14.96 2.67 -17.56
CA ARG A 110 15.43 1.88 -18.70
C ARG A 110 15.74 2.78 -19.87
N THR A 111 16.78 2.44 -20.60
CA THR A 111 17.12 3.04 -21.89
C THR A 111 15.94 2.79 -22.83
N ASN A 112 15.39 3.86 -23.44
CA ASN A 112 14.14 3.87 -24.24
C ASN A 112 12.80 3.92 -23.46
N SER A 113 12.83 4.07 -22.13
CA SER A 113 11.62 4.39 -21.36
C SER A 113 11.38 5.90 -21.34
N ASP A 114 10.13 6.33 -21.46
CA ASP A 114 9.70 7.71 -21.24
C ASP A 114 9.55 8.04 -19.75
N LYS A 115 9.62 7.02 -18.88
CA LYS A 115 9.44 7.13 -17.43
C LYS A 115 10.59 6.53 -16.63
N VAL A 116 10.79 7.09 -15.45
CA VAL A 116 11.71 6.61 -14.41
C VAL A 116 11.00 6.55 -13.07
N ASP A 117 11.31 5.53 -12.28
CA ASP A 117 10.88 5.43 -10.90
C ASP A 117 11.76 6.31 -10.02
N VAL A 118 11.13 7.21 -9.27
CA VAL A 118 11.83 8.11 -8.34
C VAL A 118 11.52 7.70 -6.91
N THR A 119 12.58 7.51 -6.12
CA THR A 119 12.52 7.17 -4.71
C THR A 119 13.25 8.24 -3.91
N PHE A 120 12.58 8.81 -2.91
CA PHE A 120 13.16 9.80 -2.02
C PHE A 120 13.22 9.24 -0.60
N ARG A 121 14.43 9.12 -0.03
CA ARG A 121 14.68 8.57 1.32
C ARG A 121 14.02 7.20 1.57
N GLY A 122 14.01 6.34 0.55
CA GLY A 122 13.39 5.02 0.60
C GLY A 122 11.87 4.99 0.38
N ILE A 123 11.22 6.14 0.16
CA ILE A 123 9.80 6.26 -0.16
C ILE A 123 9.66 6.48 -1.67
N SER A 124 8.91 5.62 -2.37
CA SER A 124 8.59 5.84 -3.78
C SER A 124 7.70 7.08 -3.91
N VAL A 125 8.15 8.07 -4.70
CA VAL A 125 7.40 9.28 -5.03
C VAL A 125 6.74 9.19 -6.41
N GLY A 126 6.72 7.98 -6.98
CA GLY A 126 6.06 7.60 -8.23
C GLY A 126 6.95 7.62 -9.46
N GLU A 127 6.34 7.26 -10.60
CA GLU A 127 6.98 7.31 -11.92
C GLU A 127 6.93 8.74 -12.48
N TRP A 128 8.10 9.28 -12.83
CA TRP A 128 8.24 10.61 -13.40
C TRP A 128 8.71 10.50 -14.85
N LYS A 129 8.23 11.39 -15.71
CA LYS A 129 8.65 11.36 -17.10
C LYS A 129 10.07 11.91 -17.25
N VAL A 130 10.85 11.28 -18.13
CA VAL A 130 12.25 11.62 -18.41
C VAL A 130 12.37 12.98 -19.12
N ASP A 131 11.32 13.45 -19.80
CA ASP A 131 11.29 14.77 -20.43
C ASP A 131 11.27 15.94 -19.41
N ASN A 132 10.97 15.65 -18.14
CA ASN A 132 11.02 16.64 -17.07
C ASN A 132 12.43 17.20 -16.89
N GLU A 133 12.55 18.54 -16.90
CA GLU A 133 13.83 19.25 -16.85
C GLU A 133 14.70 18.86 -15.65
N THR A 134 14.10 18.62 -14.48
CA THR A 134 14.83 18.21 -13.27
C THR A 134 15.44 16.83 -13.43
N ILE A 135 14.68 15.87 -13.97
CA ILE A 135 15.18 14.51 -14.25
C ILE A 135 16.34 14.57 -15.25
N ARG A 136 16.16 15.32 -16.35
CA ARG A 136 17.20 15.45 -17.40
C ARG A 136 18.49 16.03 -16.84
N THR A 137 18.38 17.10 -16.04
CA THR A 137 19.53 17.76 -15.42
C THR A 137 20.24 16.82 -14.45
N PHE A 138 19.48 16.10 -13.62
CA PHE A 138 20.03 15.13 -12.67
C PHE A 138 20.73 13.96 -13.37
N VAL A 139 20.11 13.39 -14.40
CA VAL A 139 20.70 12.31 -15.22
C VAL A 139 21.98 12.78 -15.90
N LYS A 140 21.95 13.96 -16.52
CA LYS A 140 23.13 14.54 -17.19
C LYS A 140 24.27 14.76 -16.20
N GLN A 141 23.99 15.38 -15.06
CA GLN A 141 25.00 15.63 -14.03
C GLN A 141 25.58 14.33 -13.46
N ALA A 142 24.74 13.32 -13.23
CA ALA A 142 25.18 12.01 -12.76
C ALA A 142 26.09 11.29 -13.77
N GLN A 143 25.82 11.45 -15.08
CA GLN A 143 26.69 10.93 -16.14
C GLN A 143 28.02 11.69 -16.21
N GLU A 144 28.01 13.00 -15.99
CA GLU A 144 29.22 13.86 -15.96
C GLU A 144 30.11 13.59 -14.74
N ASN A 145 29.54 13.26 -13.57
CA ASN A 145 30.30 12.97 -12.35
C ASN A 145 31.06 11.63 -12.39
N GLY A 146 30.80 10.79 -13.40
CA GLY A 146 31.46 9.51 -13.59
C GLY A 146 30.55 8.31 -13.38
N THR A 147 30.69 7.32 -14.26
CA THR A 147 29.96 6.05 -14.21
C THR A 147 30.67 5.10 -13.25
N ALA A 148 29.98 4.65 -12.20
CA ALA A 148 30.48 3.54 -11.40
C ALA A 148 30.20 2.22 -12.15
N PRO A 149 31.17 1.28 -12.24
CA PRO A 149 30.91 -0.04 -12.80
C PRO A 149 29.84 -0.74 -11.96
N ALA A 150 28.85 -1.35 -12.62
CA ALA A 150 27.88 -2.20 -11.95
C ALA A 150 28.61 -3.34 -11.24
N SER A 151 28.36 -3.47 -9.93
CA SER A 151 28.86 -4.59 -9.11
C SER A 151 28.03 -5.85 -9.35
#